data_AF-A0A838G8T5-F1
#
_entry.id   AF-A0A838G8T5-F1
#
_cell.length_a   1.000
_cell.length_b   1.000
_cell.length_c   1.000
_cell.angle_alpha   90.00
_cell.angle_beta   90.00
_cell.angle_gamma   90.00
#
_symmetry.space_group_name_H-M   'P 1'
#
loop_
_entity.id
_entity.type
_entity.pdbx_description
1 polymer ?
#
loop_
_entity_poly.entity_id
_entity_poly.type
_entity_poly.pdbx_seq_one_letter_code
_entity_poly.pdbx_strand_id
1 'polypeptide(L)'
;MTRTPSNALMAAAACLVTTVCVGGGVALAPSSEFERPTHLAASLVVEPVAEPREATTGRARVLERPPTRQKAETPVTIKERPKPEPKPKPEPEPEPKPEPEPEPEPEPQPEPEPPPPPPDASFTISSFNVLGSSHTRGRGMLPGTVRIRQAASLLNIHSVDVAGLQEMQGDQYRAFLGAAGGTFAVYPGLAAGPLGVENSIVWRRSEWALEAGQTVQIPYFNGRPRPMPYVLLRHVATGRKVWVANFHNPASNSKRGNNDGHRTRAAAIETSLAARLWAETGYPVFVTGDMNDREAYFCRITAGAPMAAANGGSNDGGCRPPSYPMPVDWIFGSEVVDFVGYVRDEGPLVRRTSDHPMIRAQVLLDGLDGFLATD
;
A
#
# COMPACT_ATOMS: atom_id res chain seq x y z
N MET A 1 67.05 -0.97 0.46
CA MET A 1 68.21 -0.09 0.68
C MET A 1 67.85 1.29 0.15
N THR A 2 67.95 2.33 1.01
CA THR A 2 68.27 3.77 0.75
C THR A 2 67.51 4.53 -0.34
N ARG A 3 67.06 5.79 -0.23
CA ARG A 3 67.03 6.87 0.79
C ARG A 3 66.14 7.99 0.16
N THR A 4 65.60 8.86 1.01
CA THR A 4 64.87 10.15 0.77
C THR A 4 65.67 11.19 -0.05
N PRO A 5 65.07 12.32 -0.53
CA PRO A 5 64.70 13.55 0.24
C PRO A 5 63.26 14.07 -0.10
N SER A 6 62.46 14.77 0.72
CA SER A 6 62.58 15.96 1.61
C SER A 6 62.41 17.34 0.94
N ASN A 7 61.51 18.14 1.57
CA ASN A 7 61.31 19.60 1.58
C ASN A 7 60.05 20.12 0.85
N ALA A 8 59.32 21.15 1.29
CA ALA A 8 58.93 21.71 2.58
C ALA A 8 57.97 22.88 2.24
N LEU A 9 56.91 23.08 3.03
CA LEU A 9 56.05 24.27 3.02
C LEU A 9 56.81 25.51 3.53
N MET A 10 56.54 26.69 2.97
CA MET A 10 56.15 27.92 3.71
C MET A 10 56.10 29.16 2.78
N ALA A 11 54.97 29.87 2.78
CA ALA A 11 54.93 31.34 2.82
C ALA A 11 53.48 31.81 3.08
N ALA A 12 53.29 32.43 4.24
CA ALA A 12 52.09 33.13 4.67
C ALA A 12 52.12 34.58 4.16
N ALA A 13 50.96 35.18 3.93
CA ALA A 13 50.79 36.63 3.85
C ALA A 13 49.62 37.03 4.76
N ALA A 14 49.96 37.76 5.82
CA ALA A 14 49.04 38.43 6.72
C ALA A 14 48.97 39.91 6.32
N CYS A 15 47.77 40.51 6.35
CA CYS A 15 47.58 41.95 6.50
C CYS A 15 46.34 42.21 7.37
N LEU A 16 46.61 42.81 8.53
CA LEU A 16 45.67 43.49 9.43
C LEU A 16 44.93 44.61 8.68
N VAL A 17 43.66 44.88 9.04
CA VAL A 17 43.13 46.23 9.40
C VAL A 17 41.81 46.07 10.19
N THR A 18 41.93 46.34 11.50
CA THR A 18 41.10 47.18 12.39
C THR A 18 39.59 46.97 12.60
N THR A 19 39.29 46.72 13.88
CA THR A 19 38.01 46.74 14.60
C THR A 19 37.40 48.14 14.71
N VAL A 20 36.08 48.24 14.51
CA VAL A 20 35.24 49.33 15.07
C VAL A 20 34.12 48.67 15.87
N CYS A 21 34.15 48.86 17.19
CA CYS A 21 33.03 48.59 18.08
C CYS A 21 32.32 49.91 18.36
N VAL A 22 31.03 50.00 18.03
CA VAL A 22 30.11 50.98 18.62
C VAL A 22 28.92 50.19 19.15
N GLY A 23 28.75 50.26 20.47
CA GLY A 23 27.60 49.71 21.16
C GLY A 23 26.35 50.56 20.95
N GLY A 24 25.22 49.90 20.81
CA GLY A 24 23.90 50.49 20.83
C GLY A 24 22.92 49.40 21.23
N GLY A 25 22.57 49.36 22.51
CA GLY A 25 21.49 48.51 23.00
C GLY A 25 20.13 49.08 22.62
N VAL A 26 19.19 48.23 22.23
CA VAL A 26 17.75 48.47 22.37
C VAL A 26 17.06 47.17 22.76
N ALA A 27 16.14 47.35 23.71
CA ALA A 27 15.28 46.44 24.44
C ALA A 27 14.77 45.16 23.71
N LEU A 28 14.79 44.06 24.47
CA LEU A 28 13.97 42.88 24.25
C LEU A 28 12.51 43.19 24.60
N ALA A 29 11.60 43.05 23.64
CA ALA A 29 10.16 42.94 23.88
C ALA A 29 9.77 41.45 23.95
N PRO A 30 8.85 41.05 24.85
CA PRO A 30 8.42 39.66 24.96
C PRO A 30 7.48 39.28 23.83
N SER A 31 7.68 38.08 23.31
CA SER A 31 6.87 37.43 22.28
C SER A 31 5.43 37.22 22.73
N SER A 32 4.50 37.62 21.88
CA SER A 32 3.06 37.37 21.97
C SER A 32 2.73 35.88 22.09
N GLU A 33 1.80 35.59 23.00
CA GLU A 33 1.16 34.30 23.22
C GLU A 33 0.53 33.77 21.92
N PHE A 34 0.83 32.52 21.57
CA PHE A 34 0.16 31.79 20.50
C PHE A 34 -0.88 30.88 21.14
N GLU A 35 -2.15 31.23 20.96
CA GLU A 35 -3.31 30.46 21.41
C GLU A 35 -3.31 29.05 20.82
N ARG A 36 -3.61 28.06 21.67
CA ARG A 36 -3.77 26.65 21.29
C ARG A 36 -5.19 26.42 20.76
N PRO A 37 -5.39 25.80 19.58
CA PRO A 37 -6.68 25.24 19.24
C PRO A 37 -6.87 23.90 19.95
N THR A 38 -7.84 23.84 20.84
CA THR A 38 -8.41 22.61 21.40
C THR A 38 -9.12 21.84 20.29
N HIS A 39 -8.58 20.68 19.88
CA HIS A 39 -9.31 19.75 19.02
C HIS A 39 -10.23 18.85 19.84
N LEU A 40 -11.52 18.99 19.53
CA LEU A 40 -12.65 18.18 19.97
C LEU A 40 -12.42 16.71 19.58
N ALA A 41 -12.44 15.81 20.56
CA ALA A 41 -12.39 14.37 20.33
C ALA A 41 -13.76 13.89 19.81
N ALA A 42 -13.81 13.42 18.56
CA ALA A 42 -14.94 12.66 18.05
C ALA A 42 -14.70 11.17 18.37
N SER A 43 -15.49 10.67 19.32
CA SER A 43 -15.54 9.26 19.71
C SER A 43 -16.36 8.49 18.67
N LEU A 44 -15.72 7.61 17.89
CA LEU A 44 -16.41 6.65 17.04
C LEU A 44 -16.54 5.32 17.79
N VAL A 45 -17.78 4.98 18.15
CA VAL A 45 -18.18 3.67 18.65
C VAL A 45 -18.21 2.70 17.48
N VAL A 46 -17.46 1.60 17.58
CA VAL A 46 -17.48 0.50 16.61
C VAL A 46 -18.33 -0.62 17.22
N GLU A 47 -19.46 -0.97 16.59
CA GLU A 47 -20.18 -2.21 16.90
C GLU A 47 -19.61 -3.39 16.11
N PRO A 48 -19.60 -4.63 16.67
CA PRO A 48 -19.03 -5.79 16.00
C PRO A 48 -20.05 -6.51 15.10
N VAL A 49 -19.63 -6.83 13.87
CA VAL A 49 -20.37 -7.69 12.93
C VAL A 49 -20.09 -9.17 13.25
N ALA A 50 -21.16 -9.97 13.32
CA ALA A 50 -21.14 -11.39 13.60
C ALA A 50 -20.73 -12.26 12.40
N GLU A 51 -19.95 -13.31 12.66
CA GLU A 51 -19.53 -14.36 11.72
C GLU A 51 -20.68 -15.35 11.40
N PRO A 52 -20.72 -15.96 10.19
CA PRO A 52 -21.55 -17.12 9.95
C PRO A 52 -20.78 -18.43 10.18
N ARG A 53 -21.39 -19.34 10.95
CA ARG A 53 -20.94 -20.72 11.18
C ARG A 53 -21.45 -21.67 10.09
N GLU A 54 -20.60 -22.62 9.74
CA GLU A 54 -20.91 -23.81 8.94
C GLU A 54 -21.94 -24.73 9.61
N ALA A 55 -22.77 -25.40 8.81
CA ALA A 55 -23.54 -26.56 9.24
C ALA A 55 -23.57 -27.63 8.13
N THR A 56 -23.09 -28.83 8.48
CA THR A 56 -23.07 -30.03 7.64
C THR A 56 -24.28 -30.93 7.96
N THR A 57 -24.62 -31.77 6.96
CA THR A 57 -25.34 -33.07 7.00
C THR A 57 -26.87 -33.11 7.00
N GLY A 58 -27.41 -34.00 6.16
CA GLY A 58 -28.68 -34.70 6.40
C GLY A 58 -29.62 -34.83 5.19
N ARG A 59 -29.48 -35.91 4.41
CA ARG A 59 -30.41 -36.38 3.37
C ARG A 59 -31.85 -36.57 3.89
N ALA A 60 -32.86 -36.29 3.05
CA ALA A 60 -33.93 -37.23 2.69
C ALA A 60 -34.78 -36.69 1.54
N ARG A 61 -35.28 -37.62 0.71
CA ARG A 61 -36.00 -37.42 -0.55
C ARG A 61 -37.51 -37.64 -0.29
N VAL A 62 -38.35 -37.03 -1.15
CA VAL A 62 -39.57 -37.60 -1.79
C VAL A 62 -40.97 -37.34 -1.15
N LEU A 63 -41.89 -36.94 -2.05
CA LEU A 63 -43.38 -36.96 -2.10
C LEU A 63 -44.24 -35.72 -1.75
N GLU A 64 -44.69 -35.06 -2.83
CA GLU A 64 -46.09 -34.80 -3.25
C GLU A 64 -47.17 -34.26 -2.26
N ARG A 65 -47.55 -32.99 -2.50
CA ARG A 65 -48.89 -32.37 -2.79
C ARG A 65 -50.21 -32.77 -2.01
N PRO A 66 -51.22 -31.85 -1.98
CA PRO A 66 -52.12 -31.45 -0.85
C PRO A 66 -53.52 -32.14 -0.91
N PRO A 67 -54.68 -31.72 -0.30
CA PRO A 67 -55.08 -30.46 0.37
C PRO A 67 -56.11 -30.53 1.56
N THR A 68 -56.66 -29.34 1.92
CA THR A 68 -57.99 -29.05 2.54
C THR A 68 -58.25 -29.34 4.02
N ARG A 69 -58.70 -28.33 4.81
CA ARG A 69 -60.12 -27.94 5.05
C ARG A 69 -60.29 -27.17 6.38
N GLN A 70 -61.22 -26.21 6.38
CA GLN A 70 -61.67 -25.33 7.47
C GLN A 70 -62.45 -26.06 8.59
N LYS A 71 -62.56 -25.41 9.76
CA LYS A 71 -63.42 -25.74 10.92
C LYS A 71 -64.41 -24.57 11.14
N ALA A 72 -65.72 -24.77 10.92
CA ALA A 72 -66.83 -24.94 11.90
C ALA A 72 -67.29 -23.62 12.59
N GLU A 73 -68.45 -23.02 12.24
CA GLU A 73 -69.85 -23.27 12.71
C GLU A 73 -70.16 -22.57 14.06
N THR A 74 -71.31 -21.96 14.44
CA THR A 74 -72.71 -21.65 14.02
C THR A 74 -73.33 -20.77 15.17
N PRO A 75 -74.66 -20.44 15.35
CA PRO A 75 -75.88 -20.65 14.55
C PRO A 75 -76.89 -19.46 14.39
N VAL A 76 -77.58 -19.47 13.23
CA VAL A 76 -79.04 -19.43 12.92
C VAL A 76 -80.05 -18.58 13.73
N THR A 77 -80.87 -17.79 13.01
CA THR A 77 -82.33 -17.62 13.26
C THR A 77 -83.07 -17.34 11.93
N ILE A 78 -84.23 -17.98 11.75
CA ILE A 78 -85.02 -18.11 10.51
C ILE A 78 -86.12 -17.04 10.42
N LYS A 79 -86.41 -16.52 9.22
CA LYS A 79 -87.79 -16.19 8.75
C LYS A 79 -87.83 -16.01 7.22
N GLU A 80 -88.82 -16.62 6.58
CA GLU A 80 -88.97 -16.71 5.13
C GLU A 80 -89.59 -15.45 4.46
N ARG A 81 -89.01 -15.13 3.29
CA ARG A 81 -89.42 -14.42 2.06
C ARG A 81 -90.69 -13.56 1.97
N PRO A 82 -90.57 -12.50 1.13
CA PRO A 82 -91.33 -12.46 -0.12
C PRO A 82 -90.45 -12.33 -1.39
N LYS A 83 -91.07 -12.62 -2.53
CA LYS A 83 -90.53 -12.83 -3.90
C LYS A 83 -90.00 -11.53 -4.52
N PRO A 84 -88.79 -11.48 -5.12
CA PRO A 84 -88.31 -10.27 -5.80
C PRO A 84 -88.92 -10.12 -7.21
N GLU A 85 -89.33 -8.90 -7.53
CA GLU A 85 -89.72 -8.44 -8.87
C GLU A 85 -88.51 -8.40 -9.83
N PRO A 86 -88.72 -8.54 -11.16
CA PRO A 86 -87.64 -8.54 -12.14
C PRO A 86 -86.96 -7.17 -12.24
N LYS A 87 -85.63 -7.14 -12.03
CA LYS A 87 -84.81 -5.95 -12.25
C LYS A 87 -84.70 -5.64 -13.77
N PRO A 88 -84.73 -4.36 -14.17
CA PRO A 88 -84.56 -3.95 -15.56
C PRO A 88 -83.15 -4.27 -16.09
N LYS A 89 -83.06 -4.53 -17.40
CA LYS A 89 -81.80 -4.80 -18.13
C LYS A 89 -80.82 -3.62 -17.97
N PRO A 90 -79.52 -3.85 -17.74
CA PRO A 90 -78.51 -2.79 -17.75
C PRO A 90 -78.40 -2.17 -19.15
N GLU A 91 -78.36 -0.85 -19.22
CA GLU A 91 -77.94 -0.11 -20.41
C GLU A 91 -76.43 -0.36 -20.67
N PRO A 92 -75.99 -0.38 -21.94
CA PRO A 92 -74.59 -0.61 -22.27
C PRO A 92 -73.71 0.53 -21.75
N GLU A 93 -72.61 0.16 -21.07
CA GLU A 93 -71.58 1.11 -20.64
C GLU A 93 -70.92 1.79 -21.85
N PRO A 94 -70.64 3.11 -21.78
CA PRO A 94 -69.93 3.82 -22.83
C PRO A 94 -68.50 3.31 -22.99
N GLU A 95 -68.06 3.12 -24.23
CA GLU A 95 -66.71 2.67 -24.55
C GLU A 95 -65.64 3.63 -23.98
N PRO A 96 -64.54 3.09 -23.41
CA PRO A 96 -63.46 3.91 -22.86
C PRO A 96 -62.77 4.72 -23.96
N LYS A 97 -62.57 6.02 -23.70
CA LYS A 97 -61.79 6.89 -24.58
C LYS A 97 -60.33 6.40 -24.64
N PRO A 98 -59.65 6.51 -25.80
CA PRO A 98 -58.24 6.15 -25.92
C PRO A 98 -57.39 6.97 -24.94
N GLU A 99 -56.49 6.31 -24.22
CA GLU A 99 -55.48 6.98 -23.41
C GLU A 99 -54.54 7.78 -24.33
N PRO A 100 -54.11 8.99 -23.91
CA PRO A 100 -53.14 9.77 -24.65
C PRO A 100 -51.82 8.99 -24.76
N GLU A 101 -51.24 8.98 -25.96
CA GLU A 101 -49.95 8.35 -26.20
C GLU A 101 -48.88 8.97 -25.29
N PRO A 102 -47.99 8.16 -24.68
CA PRO A 102 -46.92 8.66 -23.83
C PRO A 102 -46.02 9.61 -24.62
N GLU A 103 -45.71 10.76 -24.03
CA GLU A 103 -44.73 11.69 -24.60
C GLU A 103 -43.38 10.97 -24.79
N PRO A 104 -42.68 11.22 -25.91
CA PRO A 104 -41.38 10.61 -26.17
C PRO A 104 -40.41 10.96 -25.04
N GLU A 105 -39.74 9.94 -24.50
CA GLU A 105 -38.72 10.14 -23.47
C GLU A 105 -37.62 11.09 -24.01
N PRO A 106 -37.15 12.04 -23.18
CA PRO A 106 -36.07 12.92 -23.57
C PRO A 106 -34.84 12.10 -23.97
N GLU A 107 -34.26 12.43 -25.13
CA GLU A 107 -33.07 11.75 -25.62
C GLU A 107 -31.97 11.78 -24.54
N PRO A 108 -31.28 10.64 -24.30
CA PRO A 108 -30.18 10.60 -23.34
C PRO A 108 -29.13 11.64 -23.72
N GLN A 109 -28.77 12.50 -22.75
CA GLN A 109 -27.70 13.45 -22.95
C GLN A 109 -26.40 12.69 -23.24
N PRO A 110 -25.53 13.22 -24.13
CA PRO A 110 -24.22 12.62 -24.37
C PRO A 110 -23.47 12.48 -23.04
N GLU A 111 -22.94 11.30 -22.75
CA GLU A 111 -22.06 11.12 -21.61
C GLU A 111 -20.86 12.08 -21.74
N PRO A 112 -20.39 12.67 -20.63
CA PRO A 112 -19.19 13.49 -20.63
C PRO A 112 -18.02 12.71 -21.22
N GLU A 113 -17.27 13.33 -22.14
CA GLU A 113 -16.04 12.73 -22.63
C GLU A 113 -15.10 12.41 -21.46
N PRO A 114 -14.41 11.25 -21.48
CA PRO A 114 -13.45 10.91 -20.44
C PRO A 114 -12.35 11.97 -20.36
N PRO A 115 -11.85 12.31 -19.15
CA PRO A 115 -10.74 13.24 -19.01
C PRO A 115 -9.50 12.73 -19.77
N PRO A 116 -8.59 13.62 -20.21
CA PRO A 116 -7.35 13.18 -20.84
C PRO A 116 -6.48 12.36 -19.86
N PRO A 117 -5.64 11.42 -20.36
CA PRO A 117 -4.67 10.72 -19.53
C PRO A 117 -3.75 11.69 -18.77
N PRO A 118 -3.30 11.33 -17.56
CA PRO A 118 -2.27 12.12 -16.87
C PRO A 118 -0.94 12.10 -17.67
N PRO A 119 -0.11 13.16 -17.57
CA PRO A 119 1.20 13.18 -18.22
C PRO A 119 2.12 12.10 -17.67
N ASP A 120 2.99 11.55 -18.52
CA ASP A 120 3.99 10.53 -18.15
C ASP A 120 4.84 10.94 -16.93
N ALA A 121 5.24 9.96 -16.13
CA ALA A 121 6.10 10.17 -14.98
C ALA A 121 7.21 9.12 -14.93
N SER A 122 8.33 9.47 -14.30
CA SER A 122 9.38 8.51 -14.00
C SER A 122 9.94 8.77 -12.61
N PHE A 123 10.31 7.71 -11.91
CA PHE A 123 10.88 7.81 -10.56
C PHE A 123 11.75 6.60 -10.23
N THR A 124 12.65 6.75 -9.28
CA THR A 124 13.49 5.64 -8.82
C THR A 124 12.85 4.96 -7.61
N ILE A 125 12.61 3.65 -7.73
CA ILE A 125 12.10 2.80 -6.63
C ILE A 125 13.21 1.91 -6.08
N SER A 126 13.19 1.65 -4.78
CA SER A 126 14.15 0.77 -4.11
C SER A 126 13.51 -0.16 -3.07
N SER A 127 14.12 -1.32 -2.86
CA SER A 127 13.91 -2.16 -1.68
C SER A 127 15.23 -2.31 -0.95
N PHE A 128 15.24 -2.09 0.36
CA PHE A 128 16.47 -2.20 1.15
C PHE A 128 16.21 -2.64 2.60
N ASN A 129 16.65 -3.87 2.94
CA ASN A 129 16.70 -4.30 4.33
C ASN A 129 17.87 -3.57 5.00
N VAL A 130 17.59 -2.73 5.99
CA VAL A 130 18.58 -1.83 6.61
C VAL A 130 19.26 -2.43 7.83
N LEU A 131 19.03 -3.72 8.10
CA LEU A 131 19.61 -4.52 9.16
C LEU A 131 19.38 -3.91 10.56
N GLY A 132 18.51 -4.52 11.34
CA GLY A 132 18.07 -3.97 12.62
C GLY A 132 19.22 -3.74 13.62
N SER A 133 19.12 -2.70 14.46
CA SER A 133 20.08 -2.45 15.55
C SER A 133 20.33 -3.69 16.42
N SER A 134 19.30 -4.50 16.68
CA SER A 134 19.42 -5.74 17.46
C SER A 134 20.29 -6.82 16.80
N HIS A 135 20.45 -6.79 15.47
CA HIS A 135 21.20 -7.80 14.72
C HIS A 135 22.71 -7.59 14.77
N THR A 136 23.15 -6.37 15.08
CA THR A 136 24.55 -5.94 14.95
C THR A 136 25.30 -5.82 16.28
N ARG A 137 24.60 -5.95 17.41
CA ARG A 137 25.21 -5.88 18.75
C ARG A 137 26.30 -6.96 18.91
N GLY A 138 27.55 -6.53 19.04
CA GLY A 138 28.71 -7.41 19.24
C GLY A 138 29.25 -8.11 17.99
N ARG A 139 28.82 -7.70 16.77
CA ARG A 139 29.20 -8.36 15.51
C ARG A 139 30.21 -7.59 14.65
N GLY A 140 30.88 -6.59 15.19
CA GLY A 140 31.86 -5.77 14.45
C GLY A 140 31.26 -4.83 13.39
N MET A 141 29.92 -4.79 13.26
CA MET A 141 29.20 -3.82 12.45
C MET A 141 29.10 -2.46 13.16
N LEU A 142 29.01 -1.39 12.38
CA LEU A 142 28.69 -0.05 12.91
C LEU A 142 27.34 -0.06 13.65
N PRO A 143 27.16 0.82 14.65
CA PRO A 143 25.87 0.96 15.33
C PRO A 143 24.73 1.17 14.34
N GLY A 144 23.55 0.59 14.59
CA GLY A 144 22.42 0.70 13.66
C GLY A 144 21.98 2.14 13.39
N THR A 145 22.09 3.03 14.39
CA THR A 145 21.86 4.48 14.24
C THR A 145 22.88 5.18 13.33
N VAL A 146 24.08 4.63 13.14
CA VAL A 146 25.06 5.11 12.16
C VAL A 146 24.73 4.56 10.78
N ARG A 147 24.47 3.26 10.69
CA ARG A 147 24.16 2.57 9.43
C ARG A 147 22.90 3.13 8.78
N ILE A 148 21.84 3.42 9.54
CA ILE A 148 20.62 4.00 8.96
C ILE A 148 20.85 5.42 8.37
N ARG A 149 21.82 6.18 8.88
CA ARG A 149 22.21 7.46 8.26
C ARG A 149 22.94 7.22 6.94
N GLN A 150 23.76 6.17 6.87
CA GLN A 150 24.38 5.73 5.61
C GLN A 150 23.31 5.25 4.61
N ALA A 151 22.27 4.55 5.07
CA ALA A 151 21.12 4.18 4.25
C ALA A 151 20.42 5.44 3.70
N ALA A 152 20.15 6.45 4.54
CA ALA A 152 19.60 7.73 4.06
C ALA A 152 20.53 8.42 3.03
N SER A 153 21.85 8.35 3.22
CA SER A 153 22.81 8.82 2.20
C SER A 153 22.75 8.01 0.92
N LEU A 154 22.63 6.68 0.98
CA LEU A 154 22.49 5.81 -0.19
C LEU A 154 21.22 6.14 -0.99
N LEU A 155 20.09 6.37 -0.32
CA LEU A 155 18.86 6.83 -0.98
C LEU A 155 19.07 8.13 -1.73
N ASN A 156 19.84 9.08 -1.18
CA ASN A 156 20.15 10.34 -1.86
C ASN A 156 21.19 10.18 -2.98
N ILE A 157 22.25 9.38 -2.77
CA ILE A 157 23.30 9.12 -3.77
C ILE A 157 22.70 8.49 -5.04
N HIS A 158 21.68 7.65 -4.87
CA HIS A 158 21.01 6.97 -5.96
C HIS A 158 19.70 7.64 -6.40
N SER A 159 19.44 8.86 -5.96
CA SER A 159 18.23 9.62 -6.30
C SER A 159 16.94 8.82 -6.13
N VAL A 160 16.84 8.04 -5.06
CA VAL A 160 15.65 7.23 -4.77
C VAL A 160 14.50 8.14 -4.37
N ASP A 161 13.34 7.90 -4.99
CA ASP A 161 12.12 8.67 -4.77
C ASP A 161 11.14 7.93 -3.88
N VAL A 162 11.09 6.60 -3.96
CA VAL A 162 10.29 5.74 -3.09
C VAL A 162 11.11 4.51 -2.69
N ALA A 163 11.09 4.13 -1.42
CA ALA A 163 11.73 2.90 -0.96
C ALA A 163 10.93 2.16 0.12
N GLY A 164 10.88 0.84 0.00
CA GLY A 164 10.54 -0.05 1.10
C GLY A 164 11.77 -0.34 1.94
N LEU A 165 11.70 -0.10 3.25
CA LEU A 165 12.77 -0.42 4.20
C LEU A 165 12.34 -1.56 5.13
N GLN A 166 13.20 -2.56 5.32
CA GLN A 166 12.95 -3.68 6.24
C GLN A 166 13.93 -3.64 7.43
N GLU A 167 13.49 -4.17 8.58
CA GLU A 167 14.22 -4.20 9.87
C GLU A 167 14.52 -2.84 10.51
N MET A 168 13.94 -1.73 10.03
CA MET A 168 14.19 -0.42 10.64
C MET A 168 13.60 -0.32 12.06
N GLN A 169 14.45 -0.38 13.07
CA GLN A 169 14.01 -0.28 14.47
C GLN A 169 13.80 1.17 14.92
N GLY A 170 13.13 1.38 16.07
CA GLY A 170 12.72 2.72 16.50
C GLY A 170 13.87 3.71 16.77
N ASP A 171 15.04 3.26 17.20
CA ASP A 171 16.25 4.09 17.30
C ASP A 171 16.78 4.48 15.91
N GLN A 172 16.75 3.53 14.97
CA GLN A 172 17.13 3.75 13.59
C GLN A 172 16.17 4.72 12.89
N TYR A 173 14.86 4.56 13.07
CA TYR A 173 13.85 5.48 12.54
C TYR A 173 14.10 6.94 12.95
N ARG A 174 14.39 7.20 14.24
CA ARG A 174 14.69 8.56 14.71
C ARG A 174 15.98 9.10 14.08
N ALA A 175 17.01 8.27 13.98
CA ALA A 175 18.27 8.64 13.34
C ALA A 175 18.10 8.85 11.82
N PHE A 176 17.23 8.09 11.17
CA PHE A 176 16.85 8.26 9.76
C PHE A 176 16.21 9.63 9.55
N LEU A 177 15.19 9.99 10.34
CA LEU A 177 14.52 11.28 10.22
C LEU A 177 15.51 12.45 10.40
N GLY A 178 16.41 12.34 11.38
CA GLY A 178 17.46 13.34 11.60
C GLY A 178 18.43 13.49 10.41
N ALA A 179 18.81 12.38 9.76
CA ALA A 179 19.70 12.41 8.60
C ALA A 179 18.99 12.77 7.28
N ALA A 180 17.72 12.40 7.13
CA ALA A 180 16.91 12.73 5.97
C ALA A 180 16.58 14.23 5.91
N GLY A 181 16.62 14.94 7.04
CA GLY A 181 16.48 16.41 7.06
C GLY A 181 15.16 16.90 6.45
N GLY A 182 14.09 16.12 6.57
CA GLY A 182 12.79 16.42 5.96
C GLY A 182 12.64 16.01 4.49
N THR A 183 13.70 15.56 3.83
CA THR A 183 13.67 15.09 2.42
C THR A 183 12.65 13.98 2.20
N PHE A 184 12.60 13.03 3.13
CA PHE A 184 11.73 11.88 3.07
C PHE A 184 10.55 12.00 4.05
N ALA A 185 9.36 11.63 3.59
CA ALA A 185 8.26 11.23 4.45
C ALA A 185 8.33 9.72 4.70
N VAL A 186 7.64 9.26 5.75
CA VAL A 186 7.72 7.86 6.21
C VAL A 186 6.34 7.40 6.67
N TYR A 187 5.96 6.19 6.29
CA TYR A 187 4.75 5.51 6.78
C TYR A 187 5.04 4.02 7.03
N PRO A 188 4.55 3.41 8.13
CA PRO A 188 3.77 4.02 9.20
C PRO A 188 4.66 4.73 10.23
N GLY A 189 5.99 4.60 10.10
CA GLY A 189 6.92 5.04 11.15
C GLY A 189 6.54 4.41 12.48
N LEU A 190 6.47 5.21 13.54
CA LEU A 190 6.08 4.73 14.88
C LEU A 190 4.56 4.56 15.06
N ALA A 191 3.71 4.96 14.10
CA ALA A 191 2.26 4.91 14.25
C ALA A 191 1.70 3.49 14.40
N ALA A 192 2.35 2.50 13.77
CA ALA A 192 2.01 1.08 13.89
C ALA A 192 2.87 0.34 14.95
N GLY A 193 3.47 1.09 15.88
CA GLY A 193 4.27 0.56 16.98
C GLY A 193 5.62 -0.05 16.55
N PRO A 194 6.31 -0.72 17.49
CA PRO A 194 7.66 -1.24 17.26
C PRO A 194 7.76 -2.30 16.15
N LEU A 195 6.70 -3.05 15.87
CA LEU A 195 6.70 -4.06 14.81
C LEU A 195 6.37 -3.47 13.43
N GLY A 196 5.60 -2.37 13.40
CA GLY A 196 5.23 -1.71 12.15
C GLY A 196 6.34 -0.81 11.60
N VAL A 197 7.12 -0.16 12.47
CA VAL A 197 8.25 0.69 12.04
C VAL A 197 9.29 -0.10 11.23
N GLU A 198 9.44 -1.39 11.53
CA GLU A 198 10.39 -2.30 10.87
C GLU A 198 10.13 -2.46 9.37
N ASN A 199 8.95 -2.12 8.85
CA ASN A 199 8.59 -2.29 7.45
C ASN A 199 8.22 -0.97 6.76
N SER A 200 8.71 0.16 7.27
CA SER A 200 8.26 1.47 6.77
C SER A 200 8.61 1.70 5.31
N ILE A 201 7.69 2.36 4.60
CA ILE A 201 7.90 2.95 3.28
C ILE A 201 8.34 4.40 3.47
N VAL A 202 9.33 4.81 2.70
CA VAL A 202 9.81 6.20 2.65
C VAL A 202 9.67 6.75 1.24
N TRP A 203 9.35 8.03 1.10
CA TRP A 203 9.27 8.68 -0.20
C TRP A 203 9.73 10.14 -0.14
N ARG A 204 10.29 10.64 -1.24
CA ARG A 204 10.76 12.02 -1.37
C ARG A 204 9.54 12.95 -1.41
N ARG A 205 9.51 13.92 -0.48
CA ARG A 205 8.37 14.84 -0.35
C ARG A 205 8.18 15.79 -1.54
N SER A 206 9.25 16.07 -2.28
CA SER A 206 9.16 16.89 -3.50
C SER A 206 8.45 16.18 -4.64
N GLU A 207 8.51 14.84 -4.69
CA GLU A 207 7.97 14.06 -5.79
C GLU A 207 6.60 13.47 -5.46
N TRP A 208 6.35 13.12 -4.20
CA TRP A 208 5.16 12.35 -3.81
C TRP A 208 4.44 12.92 -2.59
N ALA A 209 3.12 13.00 -2.70
CA ALA A 209 2.21 13.28 -1.60
C ALA A 209 1.47 12.00 -1.19
N LEU A 210 1.28 11.81 0.12
CA LEU A 210 0.46 10.70 0.64
C LEU A 210 -1.02 11.03 0.50
N GLU A 211 -1.80 10.11 -0.06
CA GLU A 211 -3.27 10.21 -0.08
C GLU A 211 -3.92 9.22 0.89
N ALA A 212 -3.37 8.02 1.02
CA ALA A 212 -3.85 7.01 1.96
C ALA A 212 -2.69 6.17 2.49
N GLY A 213 -2.76 5.75 3.76
CA GLY A 213 -1.82 4.82 4.36
C GLY A 213 -2.58 3.78 5.18
N GLN A 214 -2.29 2.51 4.96
CA GLN A 214 -2.92 1.39 5.65
C GLN A 214 -1.88 0.30 5.95
N THR A 215 -2.25 -0.68 6.78
CA THR A 215 -1.40 -1.84 7.06
C THR A 215 -2.19 -3.12 6.87
N VAL A 216 -1.53 -4.16 6.37
CA VAL A 216 -2.05 -5.53 6.30
C VAL A 216 -1.32 -6.40 7.33
N GLN A 217 -2.03 -7.37 7.90
CA GLN A 217 -1.48 -8.30 8.88
C GLN A 217 -0.83 -9.49 8.17
N ILE A 218 0.49 -9.62 8.27
CA ILE A 218 1.26 -10.69 7.64
C ILE A 218 1.74 -11.70 8.70
N PRO A 219 1.49 -13.01 8.53
CA PRO A 219 1.96 -14.02 9.46
C PRO A 219 3.50 -14.07 9.47
N TYR A 220 4.08 -13.96 10.66
CA TYR A 220 5.52 -13.98 10.86
C TYR A 220 5.94 -15.18 11.72
N PHE A 221 7.02 -15.07 12.49
CA PHE A 221 7.48 -16.14 13.40
C PHE A 221 6.37 -16.62 14.35
N ASN A 222 6.21 -17.95 14.41
CA ASN A 222 5.17 -18.65 15.19
C ASN A 222 3.74 -18.23 14.80
N GLY A 223 3.53 -17.78 13.55
CA GLY A 223 2.23 -17.33 13.05
C GLY A 223 1.73 -16.01 13.63
N ARG A 224 2.55 -15.31 14.44
CA ARG A 224 2.16 -14.02 15.01
C ARG A 224 2.11 -12.98 13.90
N PRO A 225 0.99 -12.24 13.75
CA PRO A 225 0.87 -11.26 12.68
C PRO A 225 1.76 -10.05 12.94
N ARG A 226 2.25 -9.45 11.86
CA ARG A 226 2.92 -8.16 11.86
C ARG A 226 2.20 -7.19 10.93
N PRO A 227 2.00 -5.92 11.35
CA PRO A 227 1.47 -4.91 10.46
C PRO A 227 2.54 -4.51 9.44
N MET A 228 2.26 -4.67 8.15
CA MET A 228 3.12 -4.25 7.05
C MET A 228 2.39 -3.22 6.18
N PRO A 229 3.02 -2.11 5.81
CA PRO A 229 2.31 -0.99 5.20
C PRO A 229 2.07 -1.13 3.71
N TYR A 230 1.03 -0.44 3.27
CA TYR A 230 0.87 0.01 1.90
C TYR A 230 0.30 1.43 1.88
N VAL A 231 0.67 2.20 0.88
CA VAL A 231 0.34 3.61 0.74
C VAL A 231 -0.13 3.93 -0.68
N LEU A 232 -1.10 4.83 -0.80
CA LEU A 232 -1.43 5.50 -2.05
C LEU A 232 -0.65 6.81 -2.10
N LEU A 233 0.22 6.92 -3.09
CA LEU A 233 1.01 8.12 -3.34
C LEU A 233 0.52 8.81 -4.60
N ARG A 234 0.42 10.13 -4.56
CA ARG A 234 0.18 10.98 -5.72
C ARG A 234 1.45 11.70 -6.12
N HIS A 235 1.85 11.56 -7.37
CA HIS A 235 2.96 12.27 -7.95
C HIS A 235 2.63 13.76 -8.01
N VAL A 236 3.51 14.59 -7.45
CA VAL A 236 3.25 16.02 -7.26
C VAL A 236 3.13 16.75 -8.58
N ALA A 237 4.00 16.43 -9.55
CA ALA A 237 4.07 17.15 -10.82
C ALA A 237 2.95 16.75 -11.80
N THR A 238 2.54 15.48 -11.82
CA THR A 238 1.61 14.96 -12.85
C THR A 238 0.25 14.56 -12.32
N GLY A 239 0.09 14.43 -11.00
CA GLY A 239 -1.15 13.95 -10.39
C GLY A 239 -1.37 12.43 -10.50
N ARG A 240 -0.47 11.68 -11.16
CA ARG A 240 -0.52 10.21 -11.22
C ARG A 240 -0.55 9.60 -9.84
N LYS A 241 -1.25 8.49 -9.68
CA LYS A 241 -1.40 7.79 -8.41
C LYS A 241 -0.84 6.39 -8.50
N VAL A 242 -0.13 5.96 -7.46
CA VAL A 242 0.45 4.63 -7.36
C VAL A 242 0.24 4.05 -5.98
N TRP A 243 -0.03 2.76 -5.92
CA TRP A 243 0.04 2.01 -4.67
C TRP A 243 1.44 1.48 -4.46
N VAL A 244 1.97 1.59 -3.25
CA VAL A 244 3.26 1.00 -2.87
C VAL A 244 3.07 0.22 -1.59
N ALA A 245 3.41 -1.07 -1.62
CA ALA A 245 3.43 -1.95 -0.46
C ALA A 245 4.85 -2.41 -0.14
N ASN A 246 5.13 -2.67 1.13
CA ASN A 246 6.43 -3.13 1.58
C ASN A 246 6.30 -4.26 2.60
N PHE A 247 6.99 -5.38 2.34
CA PHE A 247 6.88 -6.59 3.15
C PHE A 247 8.24 -7.10 3.63
N HIS A 248 8.22 -7.86 4.73
CA HIS A 248 9.36 -8.62 5.22
C HIS A 248 8.87 -9.96 5.76
N ASN A 249 9.10 -11.03 5.00
CA ASN A 249 8.58 -12.36 5.33
C ASN A 249 9.55 -13.16 6.22
N PRO A 250 9.04 -14.11 7.03
CA PRO A 250 9.86 -14.76 8.04
C PRO A 250 10.94 -15.67 7.43
N ALA A 251 12.19 -15.43 7.82
CA ALA A 251 13.34 -16.26 7.46
C ALA A 251 13.28 -17.66 8.07
N SER A 252 13.74 -18.67 7.32
CA SER A 252 14.05 -20.00 7.85
C SER A 252 15.52 -20.04 8.31
N ASN A 253 15.78 -20.37 9.57
CA ASN A 253 17.16 -20.55 10.08
C ASN A 253 17.20 -21.42 11.35
N SER A 254 18.40 -21.80 11.79
CA SER A 254 18.60 -22.68 12.94
C SER A 254 17.97 -22.19 14.25
N LYS A 255 17.75 -20.88 14.42
CA LYS A 255 17.13 -20.30 15.62
C LYS A 255 15.61 -20.15 15.51
N ARG A 256 15.09 -20.03 14.28
CA ARG A 256 13.67 -19.72 14.00
C ARG A 256 12.90 -20.89 13.41
N GLY A 257 13.58 -21.99 13.10
CA GLY A 257 12.98 -23.17 12.47
C GLY A 257 12.62 -22.93 11.00
N ASN A 258 11.81 -23.84 10.46
CA ASN A 258 11.23 -23.73 9.13
C ASN A 258 10.01 -22.81 9.17
N ASN A 259 10.00 -21.76 8.34
CA ASN A 259 8.91 -20.79 8.20
C ASN A 259 8.23 -20.81 6.82
N ASP A 260 8.43 -21.83 6.00
CA ASP A 260 7.93 -21.94 4.62
C ASP A 260 6.39 -21.85 4.55
N GLY A 261 5.70 -22.46 5.53
CA GLY A 261 4.24 -22.37 5.63
C GLY A 261 3.74 -20.95 5.94
N HIS A 262 4.48 -20.20 6.77
CA HIS A 262 4.17 -18.80 7.04
C HIS A 262 4.45 -17.92 5.82
N ARG A 263 5.57 -18.14 5.11
CA ARG A 263 5.85 -17.43 3.85
C ARG A 263 4.83 -17.72 2.76
N THR A 264 4.37 -18.96 2.65
CA THR A 264 3.29 -19.34 1.71
C THR A 264 2.01 -18.55 1.99
N ARG A 265 1.62 -18.45 3.26
CA ARG A 265 0.43 -17.68 3.65
C ARG A 265 0.62 -16.17 3.50
N ALA A 266 1.80 -15.65 3.82
CA ALA A 266 2.17 -14.25 3.63
C ALA A 266 2.07 -13.86 2.15
N ALA A 267 2.75 -14.60 1.28
CA ALA A 267 2.73 -14.36 -0.15
C ALA A 267 1.31 -14.44 -0.75
N ALA A 268 0.43 -15.31 -0.24
CA ALA A 268 -0.97 -15.33 -0.67
C ALA A 268 -1.71 -14.03 -0.30
N ILE A 269 -1.55 -13.53 0.93
CA ILE A 269 -2.16 -12.27 1.39
C ILE A 269 -1.62 -11.08 0.56
N GLU A 270 -0.31 -11.04 0.33
CA GLU A 270 0.35 -9.99 -0.45
C GLU A 270 -0.09 -9.98 -1.91
N THR A 271 -0.21 -11.17 -2.52
CA THR A 271 -0.71 -11.34 -3.89
C THR A 271 -2.16 -10.88 -3.99
N SER A 272 -3.03 -11.29 -3.06
CA SER A 272 -4.43 -10.85 -3.03
C SER A 272 -4.56 -9.34 -2.80
N LEU A 273 -3.69 -8.75 -1.98
CA LEU A 273 -3.64 -7.30 -1.79
C LEU A 273 -3.28 -6.59 -3.10
N ALA A 274 -2.22 -7.01 -3.80
CA ALA A 274 -1.82 -6.40 -5.06
C ALA A 274 -2.89 -6.52 -6.14
N ALA A 275 -3.47 -7.72 -6.31
CA ALA A 275 -4.56 -7.96 -7.27
C ALA A 275 -5.78 -7.08 -6.98
N ARG A 276 -6.17 -6.98 -5.70
CA ARG A 276 -7.32 -6.18 -5.28
C ARG A 276 -7.08 -4.68 -5.49
N LEU A 277 -5.92 -4.15 -5.11
CA LEU A 277 -5.60 -2.72 -5.31
C LEU A 277 -5.65 -2.33 -6.79
N TRP A 278 -5.11 -3.20 -7.66
CA TRP A 278 -5.21 -3.01 -9.10
C TRP A 278 -6.66 -3.06 -9.59
N ALA A 279 -7.40 -4.12 -9.25
CA ALA A 279 -8.78 -4.30 -9.71
C ALA A 279 -9.75 -3.21 -9.23
N GLU A 280 -9.56 -2.69 -8.02
CA GLU A 280 -10.43 -1.66 -7.43
C GLU A 280 -10.14 -0.25 -7.94
N THR A 281 -8.90 0.04 -8.38
CA THR A 281 -8.48 1.43 -8.65
C THR A 281 -7.89 1.66 -10.04
N GLY A 282 -7.41 0.62 -10.71
CA GLY A 282 -6.65 0.73 -11.95
C GLY A 282 -5.33 1.51 -11.82
N TYR A 283 -4.88 1.82 -10.61
CA TYR A 283 -3.61 2.51 -10.37
C TYR A 283 -2.45 1.51 -10.32
N PRO A 284 -1.27 1.83 -10.90
CA PRO A 284 -0.09 0.98 -10.79
C PRO A 284 0.23 0.61 -9.34
N VAL A 285 0.49 -0.68 -9.12
CA VAL A 285 0.81 -1.26 -7.81
C VAL A 285 2.27 -1.70 -7.78
N PHE A 286 2.99 -1.28 -6.75
CA PHE A 286 4.36 -1.68 -6.48
C PHE A 286 4.44 -2.50 -5.20
N VAL A 287 5.22 -3.57 -5.23
CA VAL A 287 5.53 -4.39 -4.06
C VAL A 287 7.05 -4.44 -3.89
N THR A 288 7.52 -3.99 -2.74
CA THR A 288 8.93 -4.05 -2.32
C THR A 288 9.06 -4.95 -1.10
N GLY A 289 10.25 -5.49 -0.85
CA GLY A 289 10.46 -6.24 0.38
C GLY A 289 11.67 -7.17 0.39
N ASP A 290 11.95 -7.71 1.57
CA ASP A 290 12.75 -8.91 1.79
C ASP A 290 11.78 -10.08 2.03
N MET A 291 11.57 -10.89 1.01
CA MET A 291 10.57 -11.95 1.08
C MET A 291 11.11 -13.22 1.73
N ASN A 292 12.41 -13.28 2.06
CA ASN A 292 13.08 -14.49 2.51
C ASN A 292 12.77 -15.74 1.65
N ASP A 293 12.43 -15.49 0.39
CA ASP A 293 11.95 -16.49 -0.57
C ASP A 293 12.29 -16.02 -1.99
N ARG A 294 12.34 -16.98 -2.90
CA ARG A 294 12.91 -16.83 -4.25
C ARG A 294 11.84 -17.19 -5.28
N GLU A 295 12.02 -18.33 -5.95
CA GLU A 295 11.14 -18.82 -6.99
C GLU A 295 9.69 -18.98 -6.53
N ALA A 296 9.45 -19.54 -5.34
CA ALA A 296 8.10 -19.77 -4.86
C ALA A 296 7.32 -18.46 -4.61
N TYR A 297 8.01 -17.38 -4.24
CA TYR A 297 7.39 -16.07 -4.12
C TYR A 297 7.09 -15.47 -5.48
N PHE A 298 8.11 -15.42 -6.35
CA PHE A 298 8.00 -14.91 -7.71
C PHE A 298 6.83 -15.58 -8.46
N CYS A 299 6.79 -16.92 -8.47
CA CYS A 299 5.73 -17.66 -9.18
C CYS A 299 4.34 -17.36 -8.63
N ARG A 300 4.21 -17.17 -7.31
CA ARG A 300 2.90 -16.92 -6.70
C ARG A 300 2.38 -15.52 -7.03
N ILE A 301 3.20 -14.50 -6.84
CA ILE A 301 2.75 -13.11 -7.03
C ILE A 301 2.48 -12.82 -8.51
N THR A 302 3.31 -13.32 -9.42
CA THR A 302 3.14 -13.15 -10.88
C THR A 302 2.08 -14.07 -11.48
N ALA A 303 1.56 -15.06 -10.73
CA ALA A 303 0.41 -15.88 -11.14
C ALA A 303 -0.92 -15.32 -10.64
N GLY A 304 -0.93 -14.75 -9.43
CA GLY A 304 -2.16 -14.34 -8.76
C GLY A 304 -2.46 -12.84 -8.83
N ALA A 305 -1.54 -12.03 -9.35
CA ALA A 305 -1.72 -10.61 -9.56
C ALA A 305 -1.01 -10.19 -10.87
N PRO A 306 -1.46 -9.11 -11.55
CA PRO A 306 -0.86 -8.62 -12.78
C PRO A 306 0.44 -7.89 -12.45
N MET A 307 1.47 -8.63 -12.03
CA MET A 307 2.73 -8.10 -11.50
C MET A 307 3.92 -8.65 -12.29
N ALA A 308 4.87 -7.77 -12.59
CA ALA A 308 6.17 -8.09 -13.16
C ALA A 308 7.30 -7.74 -12.18
N ALA A 309 8.38 -8.53 -12.16
CA ALA A 309 9.55 -8.25 -11.32
C ALA A 309 10.54 -7.34 -12.07
N ALA A 310 11.13 -6.37 -11.35
CA ALA A 310 12.06 -5.41 -11.93
C ALA A 310 13.36 -6.05 -12.47
N ASN A 311 13.72 -7.25 -12.00
CA ASN A 311 14.87 -8.02 -12.48
C ASN A 311 14.51 -9.08 -13.55
N GLY A 312 13.29 -9.01 -14.11
CA GLY A 312 12.83 -9.86 -15.20
C GLY A 312 12.16 -11.16 -14.75
N GLY A 313 12.18 -12.16 -15.63
CA GLY A 313 11.36 -13.37 -15.49
C GLY A 313 9.99 -13.20 -16.14
N SER A 314 9.23 -14.28 -16.20
CA SER A 314 7.87 -14.30 -16.76
C SER A 314 7.08 -15.44 -16.12
N ASN A 315 5.77 -15.31 -16.10
CA ASN A 315 4.86 -16.41 -15.74
C ASN A 315 3.88 -16.76 -16.89
N ASP A 316 4.05 -16.14 -18.05
CA ASP A 316 3.32 -16.49 -19.26
C ASP A 316 3.75 -17.89 -19.74
N GLY A 317 2.79 -18.75 -20.05
CA GLY A 317 3.04 -20.15 -20.42
C GLY A 317 3.73 -20.99 -19.33
N GLY A 318 3.79 -20.51 -18.09
CA GLY A 318 4.41 -21.18 -16.93
C GLY A 318 5.48 -20.33 -16.24
N CYS A 319 5.73 -20.65 -14.96
CA CYS A 319 6.65 -19.86 -14.13
C CYS A 319 8.10 -20.00 -14.56
N ARG A 320 8.71 -18.87 -14.92
CA ARG A 320 10.10 -18.72 -15.34
C ARG A 320 10.72 -17.55 -14.58
N PRO A 321 11.25 -17.77 -13.37
CA PRO A 321 11.82 -16.69 -12.57
C PRO A 321 13.12 -16.14 -13.19
N PRO A 322 13.61 -14.97 -12.73
CA PRO A 322 14.90 -14.41 -13.13
C PRO A 322 16.06 -15.42 -13.01
N SER A 323 17.08 -15.23 -13.84
CA SER A 323 18.30 -16.06 -13.79
C SER A 323 19.05 -15.92 -12.46
N TYR A 324 19.77 -16.98 -12.08
CA TYR A 324 20.59 -16.97 -10.86
C TYR A 324 21.78 -15.99 -10.94
N PRO A 325 22.22 -15.39 -9.81
CA PRO A 325 21.71 -15.59 -8.46
C PRO A 325 20.45 -14.77 -8.16
N MET A 326 19.34 -15.46 -7.86
CA MET A 326 18.08 -14.82 -7.50
C MET A 326 18.18 -14.14 -6.13
N PRO A 327 17.66 -12.92 -5.95
CA PRO A 327 17.63 -12.28 -4.63
C PRO A 327 16.47 -12.85 -3.78
N VAL A 328 16.53 -12.60 -2.46
CA VAL A 328 15.34 -12.69 -1.59
C VAL A 328 14.65 -11.33 -1.45
N ASP A 329 15.38 -10.27 -1.77
CA ASP A 329 14.88 -8.91 -1.90
C ASP A 329 14.24 -8.70 -3.28
N TRP A 330 13.05 -8.12 -3.31
CA TRP A 330 12.28 -7.96 -4.54
C TRP A 330 11.74 -6.55 -4.73
N ILE A 331 11.58 -6.19 -6.00
CA ILE A 331 10.77 -5.06 -6.49
C ILE A 331 9.86 -5.64 -7.58
N PHE A 332 8.57 -5.55 -7.37
CA PHE A 332 7.53 -5.83 -8.36
C PHE A 332 6.76 -4.56 -8.67
N GLY A 333 6.25 -4.46 -9.89
CA GLY A 333 5.31 -3.43 -10.36
C GLY A 333 4.18 -4.10 -11.15
N SER A 334 3.05 -3.42 -11.32
CA SER A 334 2.01 -3.91 -12.22
C SER A 334 2.55 -4.11 -13.63
N GLU A 335 2.00 -5.05 -14.41
CA GLU A 335 2.47 -5.36 -15.78
C GLU A 335 2.39 -4.18 -16.75
N VAL A 336 1.61 -3.15 -16.41
CA VAL A 336 1.54 -1.87 -17.15
C VAL A 336 2.74 -0.95 -16.89
N VAL A 337 3.68 -1.35 -16.03
CA VAL A 337 4.83 -0.54 -15.65
C VAL A 337 6.11 -1.07 -16.28
N ASP A 338 6.89 -0.17 -16.85
CA ASP A 338 8.22 -0.48 -17.34
C ASP A 338 9.30 -0.23 -16.29
N PHE A 339 10.15 -1.24 -16.07
CA PHE A 339 11.36 -1.13 -15.28
C PHE A 339 12.58 -1.01 -16.18
N VAL A 340 13.39 0.02 -15.93
CA VAL A 340 14.69 0.21 -16.61
C VAL A 340 15.82 0.30 -15.60
N GLY A 341 16.99 -0.21 -15.98
CA GLY A 341 18.22 -0.07 -15.20
C GLY A 341 18.16 -0.71 -13.80
N TYR A 342 17.62 -1.92 -13.67
CA TYR A 342 17.67 -2.65 -12.40
C TYR A 342 19.13 -2.83 -11.94
N VAL A 343 19.39 -2.46 -10.68
CA VAL A 343 20.69 -2.65 -10.04
C VAL A 343 20.53 -3.37 -8.71
N ARG A 344 21.34 -4.41 -8.52
CA ARG A 344 21.62 -5.02 -7.23
C ARG A 344 22.95 -4.50 -6.71
N ASP A 345 22.89 -3.56 -5.78
CA ASP A 345 24.07 -2.90 -5.24
C ASP A 345 24.63 -3.65 -4.04
N GLU A 346 25.84 -4.18 -4.19
CA GLU A 346 26.62 -4.80 -3.12
C GLU A 346 27.93 -4.04 -2.89
N GLY A 347 27.95 -2.75 -3.22
CA GLY A 347 29.14 -1.92 -3.10
C GLY A 347 29.63 -1.75 -1.66
N PRO A 348 30.85 -1.20 -1.45
CA PRO A 348 31.45 -1.10 -0.13
C PRO A 348 30.62 -0.32 0.89
N LEU A 349 29.87 0.71 0.45
CA LEU A 349 29.00 1.46 1.36
C LEU A 349 27.77 0.65 1.76
N VAL A 350 27.16 -0.09 0.82
CA VAL A 350 26.04 -0.99 1.12
C VAL A 350 26.48 -2.07 2.11
N ARG A 351 27.60 -2.76 1.85
CA ARG A 351 28.13 -3.82 2.75
C ARG A 351 28.49 -3.34 4.17
N ARG A 352 28.79 -2.04 4.34
CA ARG A 352 28.98 -1.43 5.66
C ARG A 352 27.67 -1.04 6.34
N THR A 353 26.61 -0.88 5.55
CA THR A 353 25.28 -0.43 5.99
C THR A 353 24.39 -1.62 6.35
N SER A 354 24.40 -2.66 5.54
CA SER A 354 23.54 -3.84 5.65
C SER A 354 24.27 -5.11 5.17
N ASP A 355 23.78 -6.26 5.60
CA ASP A 355 24.11 -7.57 5.04
C ASP A 355 23.27 -7.92 3.80
N HIS A 356 22.26 -7.11 3.48
CA HIS A 356 21.49 -7.19 2.24
C HIS A 356 22.02 -6.23 1.17
N PRO A 357 21.88 -6.58 -0.12
CA PRO A 357 22.05 -5.62 -1.19
C PRO A 357 20.98 -4.52 -1.09
N MET A 358 21.29 -3.34 -1.62
CA MET A 358 20.25 -2.37 -1.96
C MET A 358 19.85 -2.62 -3.41
N ILE A 359 18.59 -2.99 -3.64
CA ILE A 359 18.08 -3.15 -5.01
C ILE A 359 17.28 -1.91 -5.41
N ARG A 360 17.41 -1.51 -6.67
CA ARG A 360 16.70 -0.34 -7.23
C ARG A 360 16.42 -0.53 -8.71
N ALA A 361 15.40 0.16 -9.20
CA ALA A 361 15.11 0.29 -10.61
C ALA A 361 14.51 1.68 -10.89
N GLN A 362 14.71 2.17 -12.11
CA GLN A 362 13.97 3.30 -12.62
C GLN A 362 12.63 2.79 -13.12
N VAL A 363 11.56 3.49 -12.75
CA VAL A 363 10.20 3.23 -13.18
C VAL A 363 9.81 4.25 -14.24
N LEU A 364 9.19 3.78 -15.32
CA LEU A 364 8.53 4.60 -16.32
C LEU A 364 7.02 4.33 -16.23
N LEU A 365 6.24 5.39 -16.08
CA LEU A 365 4.78 5.38 -16.11
C LEU A 365 4.33 6.12 -17.37
N ASP A 366 3.94 5.39 -18.39
CA ASP A 366 3.37 5.91 -19.63
C ASP A 366 1.84 5.69 -19.65
N GLY A 367 1.10 6.55 -20.37
CA GLY A 367 -0.30 6.26 -20.73
C GLY A 367 -1.34 6.28 -19.58
N LEU A 368 -2.49 5.63 -19.81
CA LEU A 368 -3.73 5.74 -19.04
C LEU A 368 -3.67 5.03 -17.66
N ASP A 369 -3.32 5.75 -16.60
CA ASP A 369 -3.55 5.29 -15.21
C ASP A 369 -5.05 5.40 -14.86
N GLY A 370 -5.62 4.40 -14.20
CA GLY A 370 -6.94 4.53 -13.55
C GLY A 370 -8.16 4.54 -14.47
N PHE A 371 -8.04 4.05 -15.71
CA PHE A 371 -9.15 4.02 -16.68
C PHE A 371 -10.00 2.75 -16.66
N LEU A 372 -9.61 1.72 -15.90
CA LEU A 372 -10.30 0.42 -15.91
C LEU A 372 -11.46 0.30 -14.92
N ALA A 373 -12.08 1.38 -14.47
CA ALA A 373 -13.16 1.31 -13.49
C ALA A 373 -14.36 2.21 -13.82
N THR A 374 -14.87 2.12 -15.05
CA THR A 374 -16.27 2.45 -15.37
C THR A 374 -16.73 1.58 -16.53
N ASP A 375 -17.10 0.32 -16.24
CA ASP A 375 -18.03 -0.47 -17.07
C ASP A 375 -19.11 -1.06 -16.17
#